data_AF-A0A7H9ATQ0-F1
#
_entry.id   AF-A0A7H9ATQ0-F1
#
_cell.length_a   1.000
_cell.length_b   1.000
_cell.length_c   1.000
_cell.angle_alpha   90.00
_cell.angle_beta   90.00
_cell.angle_gamma   90.00
#
_symmetry.space_group_name_H-M   'P 1'
#
loop_
_entity.id
_entity.type
_entity.pdbx_description
1 polymer ?
#
loop_
_entity_poly.entity_id
_entity_poly.type
_entity_poly.pdbx_seq_one_letter_code
_entity_poly.pdbx_strand_id
1 'polypeptide(L)'
;MIEDIKNFKINWIDGMKISKEHFKSLQDFAHSRTKDAISIGIGLHGYGLLPSHLSDTKEYSVNIDAHKGLKISVKKLRAITPGGYRIEITQQTPSIKEDMIVEEFADKNFEDGYVLVNVNEADAVPFGEQDPKEIPPRYPHLAPSYSFTFINADSLQKSGLGVHQLPIAKIVKQGSTFSTDDNYIPPSNALGAHERLVDFYNTAENFVKVSEKCAILIVQKIMTKQSDNPIADAMHIVVDKVYPYLAQQVTYIKWEEYHIHPKKLLEIIVSLARTFKGAVDVSSPENKEQLFNYFGEWTDLKGGDYEKIFTDIINMPYNHLDINQNLELAYYFMNTIERLFTILTQVDYIGKRRDMGIFVNENIVSEKPGKSSGPSFLAE
;
A
#
# COMPACT_ATOMS: atom_id res chain seq x y z
N MET A 1 -18.06 9.10 5.75
CA MET A 1 -19.37 9.71 5.41
C MET A 1 -20.18 9.73 6.69
N ILE A 2 -20.72 10.88 7.09
CA ILE A 2 -21.45 11.03 8.35
C ILE A 2 -22.94 10.86 8.05
N GLU A 3 -23.61 9.98 8.79
CA GLU A 3 -25.06 9.78 8.69
C GLU A 3 -25.82 10.89 9.44
N ASP A 4 -27.07 11.13 9.04
CA ASP A 4 -27.96 12.00 9.80
C ASP A 4 -28.20 11.46 11.22
N ILE A 5 -28.34 12.38 12.18
CA ILE A 5 -28.62 12.05 13.57
C ILE A 5 -30.03 11.44 13.67
N LYS A 6 -30.10 10.18 14.10
CA LYS A 6 -31.36 9.44 14.33
C LYS A 6 -31.70 9.26 15.81
N ASN A 7 -30.69 9.18 16.67
CA ASN A 7 -30.85 8.95 18.11
C ASN A 7 -30.65 10.26 18.89
N PHE A 8 -31.62 10.63 19.72
CA PHE A 8 -31.66 11.90 20.45
C PHE A 8 -31.62 11.70 21.97
N LYS A 9 -31.25 12.77 22.69
CA LYS A 9 -31.27 12.78 24.15
C LYS A 9 -32.70 12.64 24.67
N ILE A 10 -32.83 11.95 25.80
CA ILE A 10 -34.10 11.85 26.52
C ILE A 10 -34.29 13.12 27.35
N ASN A 11 -35.48 13.70 27.24
CA ASN A 11 -35.91 14.81 28.08
C ASN A 11 -36.44 14.29 29.42
N TRP A 12 -35.57 14.20 30.42
CA TRP A 12 -35.93 13.73 31.77
C TRP A 12 -36.67 14.81 32.55
N ILE A 13 -37.77 14.42 33.21
CA ILE A 13 -38.60 15.31 34.04
C ILE A 13 -38.88 14.62 35.37
N ASP A 14 -38.88 15.38 36.46
CA ASP A 14 -39.19 14.84 37.79
C ASP A 14 -40.59 14.21 37.82
N GLY A 15 -40.69 13.03 38.45
CA GLY A 15 -41.95 12.26 38.52
C GLY A 15 -42.30 11.48 37.25
N MET A 16 -41.46 11.52 36.21
CA MET A 16 -41.64 10.73 34.99
C MET A 16 -41.54 9.21 35.27
N LYS A 17 -42.47 8.43 34.70
CA LYS A 17 -42.42 6.96 34.76
C LYS A 17 -41.30 6.44 33.85
N ILE A 18 -40.42 5.62 34.41
CA ILE A 18 -39.28 5.04 33.70
C ILE A 18 -39.65 3.67 33.13
N SER A 19 -39.19 3.39 31.91
CA SER A 19 -39.40 2.12 31.22
C SER A 19 -38.13 1.66 30.48
N LYS A 20 -38.15 0.43 29.98
CA LYS A 20 -37.05 -0.15 29.19
C LYS A 20 -36.69 0.71 27.97
N GLU A 21 -37.68 1.32 27.33
CA GLU A 21 -37.52 2.15 26.14
C GLU A 21 -36.61 3.35 26.42
N HIS A 22 -36.71 3.95 27.61
CA HIS A 22 -35.83 5.04 28.01
C HIS A 22 -34.37 4.59 28.12
N PHE A 23 -34.11 3.42 28.71
CA PHE A 23 -32.74 2.90 28.77
C PHE A 23 -32.20 2.54 27.38
N LYS A 24 -33.05 1.98 26.51
CA LYS A 24 -32.69 1.69 25.12
C LYS A 24 -32.35 2.96 24.35
N SER A 25 -33.20 4.00 24.40
CA SER A 25 -32.92 5.27 23.72
C SER A 25 -31.66 5.96 24.27
N LEU A 26 -31.38 5.84 25.57
CA LEU A 26 -30.14 6.37 26.15
C LEU A 26 -28.91 5.63 25.61
N GLN A 27 -28.99 4.30 25.53
CA GLN A 27 -27.92 3.45 24.97
C GLN A 27 -27.71 3.75 23.48
N ASP A 28 -28.78 3.79 22.69
CA ASP A 28 -28.75 4.08 21.25
C ASP A 28 -28.19 5.48 20.96
N PHE A 29 -28.52 6.48 21.81
CA PHE A 29 -27.94 7.81 21.75
C PHE A 29 -26.43 7.79 22.03
N ALA A 30 -26.00 7.18 23.14
CA ALA A 30 -24.61 7.12 23.52
C ALA A 30 -23.77 6.41 22.44
N HIS A 31 -24.26 5.26 21.97
CA HIS A 31 -23.65 4.48 20.91
C HIS A 31 -23.50 5.28 19.60
N SER A 32 -24.57 5.95 19.16
CA SER A 32 -24.53 6.80 17.96
C SER A 32 -23.49 7.91 18.10
N ARG A 33 -23.33 8.52 19.28
CA ARG A 33 -22.32 9.58 19.48
C ARG A 33 -20.89 9.05 19.46
N THR A 34 -20.65 7.87 20.02
CA THR A 34 -19.34 7.22 19.94
C THR A 34 -19.01 6.89 18.49
N LYS A 35 -19.95 6.31 17.74
CA LYS A 35 -19.80 6.05 16.30
C LYS A 35 -19.51 7.33 15.51
N ASP A 36 -20.24 8.42 15.74
CA ASP A 36 -20.03 9.70 15.06
C ASP A 36 -18.62 10.25 15.33
N ALA A 37 -18.19 10.23 16.60
CA ALA A 37 -16.86 10.68 16.99
C ALA A 37 -15.75 9.88 16.30
N ILE A 38 -15.93 8.56 16.20
CA ILE A 38 -15.04 7.67 15.45
C ILE A 38 -15.04 8.02 13.97
N SER A 39 -16.20 8.10 13.32
CA SER A 39 -16.31 8.37 11.87
C SER A 39 -15.67 9.69 11.49
N ILE A 40 -15.81 10.71 12.34
CA ILE A 40 -15.14 12.01 12.17
C ILE A 40 -13.62 11.86 12.31
N GLY A 41 -13.15 11.12 13.32
CA GLY A 41 -11.72 10.97 13.63
C GLY A 41 -10.93 10.16 12.60
N ILE A 42 -11.54 9.15 11.97
CA ILE A 42 -10.84 8.27 11.02
C ILE A 42 -10.67 8.88 9.62
N GLY A 43 -11.46 9.89 9.26
CA GLY A 43 -11.38 10.55 7.95
C GLY A 43 -11.70 9.60 6.76
N LEU A 44 -11.21 9.94 5.57
CA LEU A 44 -11.57 9.24 4.32
C LEU A 44 -11.05 7.80 4.24
N HIS A 45 -9.87 7.52 4.81
CA HIS A 45 -9.19 6.23 4.69
C HIS A 45 -8.85 5.57 6.03
N GLY A 46 -9.30 6.10 7.17
CA GLY A 46 -9.02 5.46 8.45
C GLY A 46 -9.97 4.29 8.78
N TYR A 47 -10.72 3.79 7.81
CA TYR A 47 -11.51 2.58 7.99
C TYR A 47 -10.67 1.34 7.65
N GLY A 48 -11.22 0.16 7.90
CA GLY A 48 -10.56 -1.10 7.58
C GLY A 48 -10.12 -1.91 8.79
N LEU A 49 -9.18 -2.82 8.54
CA LEU A 49 -8.71 -3.78 9.50
C LEU A 49 -7.99 -3.14 10.70
N LEU A 50 -8.31 -3.77 11.83
CA LEU A 50 -7.77 -3.71 13.18
C LEU A 50 -6.34 -4.24 13.37
N PRO A 51 -5.29 -3.54 13.84
CA PRO A 51 -4.12 -4.27 14.33
C PRO A 51 -4.55 -5.23 15.46
N SER A 52 -4.22 -6.52 15.31
CA SER A 52 -4.26 -7.51 16.39
C SER A 52 -2.88 -7.55 17.06
N HIS A 53 -2.80 -8.13 18.26
CA HIS A 53 -1.48 -8.43 18.83
C HIS A 53 -0.69 -9.31 17.85
N LEU A 54 0.60 -9.00 17.69
CA LEU A 54 1.51 -9.54 16.66
C LEU A 54 1.56 -11.08 16.55
N SER A 55 1.10 -11.81 17.56
CA SER A 55 1.06 -13.29 17.59
C SER A 55 -0.21 -13.91 16.99
N ASP A 56 -1.15 -13.10 16.50
CA ASP A 56 -2.50 -13.54 16.17
C ASP A 56 -2.89 -12.99 14.78
N THR A 57 -2.12 -13.43 13.79
CA THR A 57 -2.26 -13.12 12.37
C THR A 57 -3.45 -13.89 11.79
N LYS A 58 -4.47 -13.17 11.30
CA LYS A 58 -5.63 -13.65 10.50
C LYS A 58 -6.21 -15.03 10.88
N GLU A 59 -7.32 -15.06 11.61
CA GLU A 59 -8.21 -16.23 11.63
C GLU A 59 -9.54 -15.96 10.92
N TYR A 60 -9.53 -15.30 9.76
CA TYR A 60 -10.67 -15.37 8.85
C TYR A 60 -10.22 -15.92 7.50
N SER A 61 -11.02 -16.81 6.94
CA SER A 61 -10.76 -17.44 5.65
C SER A 61 -12.01 -17.30 4.80
N VAL A 62 -11.86 -16.63 3.66
CA VAL A 62 -12.86 -16.65 2.60
C VAL A 62 -12.38 -17.69 1.60
N ASN A 63 -13.16 -18.74 1.38
CA ASN A 63 -12.78 -19.81 0.45
C ASN A 63 -13.85 -19.98 -0.63
N ILE A 64 -13.44 -20.25 -1.87
CA ILE A 64 -14.36 -20.66 -2.93
C ILE A 64 -14.33 -22.18 -3.03
N ASP A 65 -15.50 -22.82 -3.00
CA ASP A 65 -15.62 -24.26 -3.17
C ASP A 65 -15.71 -24.69 -4.64
N ALA A 66 -15.63 -26.00 -4.88
CA ALA A 66 -15.65 -26.60 -6.21
C ALA A 66 -16.96 -26.37 -7.00
N HIS A 67 -18.05 -25.99 -6.31
CA HIS A 67 -19.34 -25.68 -6.93
C HIS A 67 -19.50 -24.18 -7.23
N LYS A 68 -18.42 -23.39 -7.14
CA LYS A 68 -18.43 -21.93 -7.28
C LYS A 68 -19.28 -21.23 -6.21
N GLY A 69 -19.56 -21.94 -5.11
CA GLY A 69 -20.10 -21.37 -3.89
C GLY A 69 -18.97 -20.73 -3.09
N LEU A 70 -19.13 -19.46 -2.76
CA LEU A 70 -18.27 -18.76 -1.83
C LEU A 70 -18.67 -19.18 -0.40
N LYS A 71 -17.78 -19.91 0.26
CA LYS A 71 -17.92 -20.28 1.66
C LYS A 71 -17.14 -19.31 2.52
N ILE A 72 -17.87 -18.48 3.25
CA ILE A 72 -17.30 -17.47 4.12
C ILE A 72 -17.27 -18.02 5.55
N SER A 73 -16.07 -18.14 6.12
CA SER A 73 -15.88 -18.54 7.51
C SER A 73 -15.01 -17.52 8.21
N VAL A 74 -15.63 -16.73 9.09
CA VAL A 74 -14.93 -15.71 9.88
C VAL A 74 -14.87 -16.17 11.33
N LYS A 75 -13.67 -16.55 11.80
CA LYS A 75 -13.44 -16.88 13.22
C LYS A 75 -12.97 -15.67 14.02
N LYS A 76 -12.15 -14.82 13.38
CA LYS A 76 -11.65 -13.59 13.98
C LYS A 76 -11.55 -12.47 12.96
N LEU A 77 -12.20 -11.35 13.25
CA LEU A 77 -12.14 -10.14 12.44
C LEU A 77 -12.35 -8.93 13.35
N ARG A 78 -11.36 -8.04 13.37
CA ARG A 78 -11.44 -6.75 14.02
C ARG A 78 -11.31 -5.70 12.95
N ALA A 79 -12.31 -4.85 12.81
CA ALA A 79 -12.29 -3.83 11.79
C ALA A 79 -13.25 -2.69 12.10
N ILE A 80 -13.18 -1.65 11.30
CA ILE A 80 -14.09 -0.52 11.39
C ILE A 80 -14.57 -0.12 10.00
N THR A 81 -15.85 0.16 9.85
CA THR A 81 -16.43 0.58 8.56
C THR A 81 -16.25 2.08 8.35
N PRO A 82 -16.48 2.61 7.13
CA PRO A 82 -16.43 4.06 6.86
C PRO A 82 -17.40 4.91 7.71
N GLY A 83 -18.49 4.30 8.16
CA GLY A 83 -19.49 4.92 9.05
C GLY A 83 -19.10 4.89 10.53
N GLY A 84 -17.96 4.30 10.89
CA GLY A 84 -17.51 4.16 12.28
C GLY A 84 -18.07 2.94 13.01
N TYR A 85 -18.71 2.00 12.30
CA TYR A 85 -19.24 0.77 12.92
C TYR A 85 -18.10 -0.19 13.23
N ARG A 86 -18.06 -0.67 14.48
CA ARG A 86 -17.04 -1.62 14.94
C ARG A 86 -17.44 -3.05 14.57
N ILE A 87 -16.55 -3.75 13.88
CA ILE A 87 -16.62 -5.19 13.68
C ILE A 87 -15.72 -5.84 14.72
N GLU A 88 -16.29 -6.70 15.56
CA GLU A 88 -15.57 -7.42 16.61
C GLU A 88 -16.03 -8.88 16.60
N ILE A 89 -15.33 -9.70 15.84
CA ILE A 89 -15.51 -11.14 15.79
C ILE A 89 -14.27 -11.77 16.42
N THR A 90 -14.47 -12.52 17.48
CA THR A 90 -13.46 -13.20 18.31
C THR A 90 -14.01 -14.56 18.77
N GLN A 91 -13.18 -15.32 19.49
CA GLN A 91 -13.61 -16.57 20.13
C GLN A 91 -14.73 -16.39 21.18
N GLN A 92 -14.92 -15.16 21.70
CA GLN A 92 -15.94 -14.86 22.72
C GLN A 92 -17.27 -14.38 22.11
N THR A 93 -17.29 -14.08 20.81
CA THR A 93 -18.47 -13.62 20.10
C THR A 93 -19.03 -14.73 19.22
N PRO A 94 -20.29 -14.63 18.74
CA PRO A 94 -20.83 -15.60 17.80
C PRO A 94 -19.93 -15.79 16.57
N SER A 95 -19.58 -17.04 16.26
CA SER A 95 -18.85 -17.36 15.03
C SER A 95 -19.75 -17.18 13.82
N ILE A 96 -19.17 -16.76 12.70
CA ILE A 96 -19.95 -16.49 11.47
C ILE A 96 -19.54 -17.47 10.38
N LYS A 97 -20.54 -18.18 9.85
CA LYS A 97 -20.44 -19.05 8.70
C LYS A 97 -21.59 -18.75 7.78
N GLU A 98 -21.28 -18.38 6.55
CA GLU A 98 -22.27 -18.05 5.52
C GLU A 98 -21.83 -18.69 4.20
N ASP A 99 -22.79 -19.27 3.48
CA ASP A 99 -22.59 -19.82 2.15
C ASP A 99 -23.29 -18.87 1.15
N MET A 100 -22.57 -18.44 0.12
CA MET A 100 -23.09 -17.58 -0.95
C MET A 100 -22.77 -18.20 -2.31
N ILE A 101 -23.64 -18.01 -3.31
CA ILE A 101 -23.36 -18.48 -4.69
C ILE A 101 -22.98 -17.28 -5.54
N VAL A 102 -21.71 -17.12 -5.89
CA VAL A 102 -21.20 -15.93 -6.60
C VAL A 102 -21.92 -15.71 -7.94
N GLU A 103 -22.23 -16.80 -8.65
CA GLU A 103 -22.94 -16.75 -9.95
C GLU A 103 -24.36 -16.18 -9.86
N GLU A 104 -24.98 -16.13 -8.68
CA GLU A 104 -26.29 -15.51 -8.47
C GLU A 104 -26.22 -13.98 -8.30
N PHE A 105 -25.06 -13.46 -7.90
CA PHE A 105 -24.83 -12.03 -7.63
C PHE A 105 -24.02 -11.31 -8.71
N ALA A 106 -23.51 -12.08 -9.67
CA ALA A 106 -22.67 -11.60 -10.74
C ALA A 106 -23.43 -11.55 -12.07
N ASP A 107 -23.49 -10.38 -12.71
CA ASP A 107 -23.58 -10.36 -14.17
C ASP A 107 -22.40 -11.20 -14.72
N LYS A 108 -22.67 -12.13 -15.64
CA LYS A 108 -21.71 -13.16 -16.11
C LYS A 108 -20.38 -12.61 -16.70
N ASN A 109 -20.26 -11.30 -16.84
CA ASN A 109 -19.19 -10.59 -17.53
C ASN A 109 -18.27 -9.75 -16.61
N PHE A 110 -18.28 -9.94 -15.29
CA PHE A 110 -17.31 -9.25 -14.43
C PHE A 110 -15.92 -9.92 -14.48
N GLU A 111 -14.86 -9.13 -14.35
CA GLU A 111 -13.46 -9.60 -14.27
C GLU A 111 -13.02 -9.76 -12.82
N ASP A 112 -13.36 -8.80 -11.95
CA ASP A 112 -13.10 -8.86 -10.52
C ASP A 112 -14.20 -8.17 -9.68
N GLY A 113 -14.22 -8.48 -8.39
CA GLY A 113 -15.17 -7.94 -7.43
C GLY A 113 -14.76 -8.19 -5.99
N TYR A 114 -15.56 -7.68 -5.07
CA TYR A 114 -15.26 -7.69 -3.63
C TYR A 114 -16.36 -8.39 -2.85
N VAL A 115 -15.93 -9.16 -1.85
CA VAL A 115 -16.80 -9.66 -0.79
C VAL A 115 -16.82 -8.62 0.32
N LEU A 116 -18.01 -8.09 0.60
CA LEU A 116 -18.24 -7.10 1.63
C LEU A 116 -18.86 -7.76 2.86
N VAL A 117 -18.37 -7.42 4.04
CA VAL A 117 -19.10 -7.62 5.29
C VAL A 117 -19.98 -6.40 5.55
N ASN A 118 -21.25 -6.63 5.86
CA ASN A 118 -22.23 -5.61 6.20
C ASN A 118 -22.54 -5.71 7.69
N VAL A 119 -22.49 -4.59 8.41
CA VAL A 119 -22.82 -4.54 9.84
C VAL A 119 -24.26 -4.06 10.01
N ASN A 120 -25.05 -4.76 10.81
CA ASN A 120 -26.39 -4.34 11.18
C ASN A 120 -26.59 -4.37 12.70
N GLU A 121 -26.76 -3.20 13.29
CA GLU A 121 -26.99 -3.04 14.73
C GLU A 121 -28.47 -3.08 15.13
N ALA A 122 -29.38 -2.89 14.18
CA ALA A 122 -30.81 -2.94 14.44
C ALA A 122 -31.29 -4.38 14.68
N ASP A 123 -30.62 -5.35 14.04
CA ASP A 123 -30.87 -6.77 14.18
C ASP A 123 -29.77 -7.44 15.01
N ALA A 124 -29.74 -7.14 16.30
CA ALA A 124 -28.71 -7.62 17.21
C ALA A 124 -28.96 -9.08 17.63
N VAL A 125 -27.89 -9.87 17.68
CA VAL A 125 -27.89 -11.28 18.04
C VAL A 125 -27.54 -11.46 19.52
N PRO A 126 -28.40 -12.08 20.35
CA PRO A 126 -28.08 -12.41 21.73
C PRO A 126 -26.99 -13.48 21.84
N PHE A 127 -26.05 -13.31 22.77
CA PHE A 127 -24.96 -14.28 22.99
C PHE A 127 -24.43 -14.28 24.44
N GLY A 128 -23.53 -15.22 24.74
CA GLY A 128 -22.92 -15.44 26.04
C GLY A 128 -23.45 -16.69 26.74
N GLU A 129 -22.89 -17.05 27.88
CA GLU A 129 -23.40 -18.14 28.70
C GLU A 129 -24.63 -17.68 29.49
N GLN A 130 -25.71 -18.46 29.48
CA GLN A 130 -26.91 -18.16 30.26
C GLN A 130 -26.64 -18.46 31.74
N ASP A 131 -27.01 -17.55 32.64
CA ASP A 131 -26.95 -17.82 34.08
C ASP A 131 -28.15 -18.71 34.48
N PRO A 132 -27.93 -19.95 34.96
CA PRO A 132 -29.02 -20.84 35.39
C PRO A 132 -29.84 -20.29 36.57
N LYS A 133 -29.32 -19.30 37.30
CA LYS A 133 -30.01 -18.63 38.40
C LYS A 133 -30.88 -17.46 37.93
N GLU A 134 -30.71 -17.00 36.69
CA GLU A 134 -31.52 -15.92 36.14
C GLU A 134 -32.89 -16.45 35.69
N ILE A 135 -33.97 -15.76 36.08
CA ILE A 135 -35.35 -16.15 35.77
C ILE A 135 -36.07 -14.94 35.13
N PRO A 136 -36.47 -15.01 33.85
CA PRO A 136 -36.27 -16.14 32.93
C PRO A 136 -34.81 -16.23 32.44
N PRO A 137 -34.32 -17.46 32.12
CA PRO A 137 -33.02 -17.62 31.50
C PRO A 137 -32.91 -16.79 30.22
N ARG A 138 -31.83 -16.01 30.09
CA ARG A 138 -31.55 -15.21 28.89
C ARG A 138 -30.07 -15.16 28.60
N TYR A 139 -29.75 -14.79 27.38
CA TYR A 139 -28.39 -14.42 27.01
C TYR A 139 -28.02 -13.04 27.60
N PRO A 140 -26.82 -12.90 28.19
CA PRO A 140 -26.44 -11.67 28.87
C PRO A 140 -26.01 -10.54 27.92
N HIS A 141 -25.59 -10.85 26.69
CA HIS A 141 -24.97 -9.88 25.78
C HIS A 141 -25.67 -9.83 24.42
N LEU A 142 -25.41 -8.74 23.67
CA LEU A 142 -25.88 -8.52 22.30
C LEU A 142 -24.67 -8.20 21.41
N ALA A 143 -24.60 -8.85 20.26
CA ALA A 143 -23.65 -8.53 19.19
C ALA A 143 -24.44 -7.99 17.97
N PRO A 144 -23.85 -7.13 17.13
CA PRO A 144 -24.46 -6.81 15.84
C PRO A 144 -24.56 -8.07 14.99
N SER A 145 -25.55 -8.11 14.09
CA SER A 145 -25.55 -9.11 13.02
C SER A 145 -24.60 -8.68 11.91
N TYR A 146 -24.06 -9.67 11.23
CA TYR A 146 -23.23 -9.48 10.04
C TYR A 146 -23.80 -10.32 8.91
N SER A 147 -23.79 -9.76 7.71
CA SER A 147 -24.13 -10.47 6.48
C SER A 147 -23.10 -10.17 5.41
N PHE A 148 -22.96 -11.06 4.44
CA PHE A 148 -22.02 -10.86 3.34
C PHE A 148 -22.72 -10.56 2.03
N THR A 149 -22.09 -9.71 1.22
CA THR A 149 -22.55 -9.39 -0.12
C THR A 149 -21.38 -9.40 -1.09
N PHE A 150 -21.68 -9.66 -2.36
CA PHE A 150 -20.71 -9.55 -3.43
C PHE A 150 -21.03 -8.33 -4.30
N ILE A 151 -20.00 -7.60 -4.72
CA ILE A 151 -20.13 -6.48 -5.66
C ILE A 151 -18.97 -6.47 -6.67
N ASN A 152 -19.30 -6.34 -7.95
CA ASN A 152 -18.29 -6.21 -9.01
C ASN A 152 -17.49 -4.90 -8.84
N ALA A 153 -16.22 -4.88 -9.23
CA ALA A 153 -15.36 -3.71 -9.05
C ALA A 153 -15.92 -2.45 -9.75
N ASP A 154 -16.39 -2.58 -10.99
CA ASP A 154 -17.00 -1.48 -11.75
C ASP A 154 -18.23 -0.87 -11.05
N SER A 155 -19.05 -1.71 -10.44
CA SER A 155 -20.25 -1.29 -9.72
C SER A 155 -19.86 -0.55 -8.44
N LEU A 156 -18.89 -1.09 -7.69
CA LEU A 156 -18.37 -0.46 -6.48
C LEU A 156 -17.72 0.90 -6.76
N GLN A 157 -16.99 1.02 -7.88
CA GLN A 157 -16.39 2.29 -8.29
C GLN A 157 -17.45 3.37 -8.56
N LYS A 158 -18.60 2.99 -9.14
CA LYS A 158 -19.71 3.90 -9.43
C LYS A 158 -20.55 4.24 -8.20
N SER A 159 -20.86 3.26 -7.36
CA SER A 159 -21.73 3.45 -6.19
C SER A 159 -20.99 4.02 -4.98
N GLY A 160 -19.67 3.80 -4.91
CA GLY A 160 -18.92 3.96 -3.68
C GLY A 160 -19.21 2.85 -2.66
N LEU A 161 -18.41 2.82 -1.59
CA LEU A 161 -18.57 1.89 -0.48
C LEU A 161 -19.59 2.43 0.53
N GLY A 162 -20.57 1.61 0.91
CA GLY A 162 -21.57 1.98 1.91
C GLY A 162 -20.98 2.17 3.31
N VAL A 163 -21.64 2.99 4.15
CA VAL A 163 -21.15 3.33 5.49
C VAL A 163 -21.08 2.15 6.46
N HIS A 164 -21.89 1.11 6.25
CA HIS A 164 -21.93 -0.12 7.06
C HIS A 164 -21.11 -1.26 6.46
N GLN A 165 -20.41 -1.00 5.35
CA GLN A 165 -19.79 -2.03 4.54
C GLN A 165 -18.27 -1.99 4.67
N LEU A 166 -17.66 -3.16 4.60
CA LEU A 166 -16.21 -3.28 4.52
C LEU A 166 -15.80 -4.41 3.57
N PRO A 167 -14.95 -4.15 2.56
CA PRO A 167 -14.33 -5.21 1.76
C PRO A 167 -13.39 -6.07 2.59
N ILE A 168 -13.52 -7.39 2.49
CA ILE A 168 -12.68 -8.34 3.25
C ILE A 168 -11.94 -9.35 2.36
N ALA A 169 -12.40 -9.54 1.12
CA ALA A 169 -11.75 -10.38 0.12
C ALA A 169 -12.05 -9.85 -1.29
N LYS A 170 -11.16 -10.17 -2.23
CA LYS A 170 -11.33 -9.88 -3.65
C LYS A 170 -11.43 -11.19 -4.42
N ILE A 171 -12.40 -11.27 -5.31
CA ILE A 171 -12.64 -12.41 -6.19
C ILE A 171 -12.23 -12.00 -7.59
N VAL A 172 -11.42 -12.84 -8.23
CA VAL A 172 -10.94 -12.62 -9.60
C VAL A 172 -11.35 -13.78 -10.48
N LYS A 173 -11.73 -13.45 -11.72
CA LYS A 173 -12.04 -14.43 -12.75
C LYS A 173 -10.75 -14.87 -13.43
N GLN A 174 -10.51 -16.17 -13.45
CA GLN A 174 -9.42 -16.81 -14.18
C GLN A 174 -10.03 -17.74 -15.23
N GLY A 175 -10.15 -17.24 -16.46
CA GLY A 175 -10.82 -17.94 -17.56
C GLY A 175 -12.31 -18.16 -17.26
N SER A 176 -12.70 -19.42 -17.04
CA SER A 176 -14.08 -19.82 -16.69
C SER A 176 -14.30 -20.06 -15.20
N THR A 177 -13.26 -19.91 -14.38
CA THR A 177 -13.27 -20.18 -12.94
C THR A 177 -13.08 -18.91 -12.12
N PHE A 178 -13.54 -18.95 -10.87
CA PHE A 178 -13.37 -17.86 -9.91
C PHE A 178 -12.44 -18.32 -8.79
N SER A 179 -11.61 -17.39 -8.32
CA SER A 179 -10.66 -17.64 -7.24
C SER A 179 -10.54 -16.40 -6.36
N THR A 180 -10.15 -16.60 -5.11
CA THR A 180 -9.76 -15.50 -4.22
C THR A 180 -8.41 -14.95 -4.67
N ASP A 181 -8.28 -13.63 -4.72
CA ASP A 181 -6.98 -13.00 -4.95
C ASP A 181 -6.15 -13.06 -3.67
N ASP A 182 -5.19 -13.98 -3.65
CA ASP A 182 -4.34 -14.18 -2.50
C ASP A 182 -3.45 -12.97 -2.21
N ASN A 183 -3.16 -12.10 -3.20
CA ASN A 183 -2.35 -10.90 -3.05
C ASN A 183 -3.14 -9.70 -2.53
N TYR A 184 -4.47 -9.80 -2.51
CA TYR A 184 -5.34 -8.73 -2.05
C TYR A 184 -5.03 -8.29 -0.62
N ILE A 185 -4.91 -6.98 -0.44
CA ILE A 185 -4.79 -6.36 0.88
C ILE A 185 -6.02 -5.47 1.09
N PRO A 186 -6.94 -5.84 2.00
CA PRO A 186 -8.13 -5.06 2.28
C PRO A 186 -7.79 -3.71 2.92
N PRO A 187 -8.76 -2.77 2.94
CA PRO A 187 -8.65 -1.55 3.72
C PRO A 187 -8.13 -1.85 5.13
N SER A 188 -7.09 -1.13 5.55
CA SER A 188 -6.38 -1.38 6.80
C SER A 188 -6.01 -0.04 7.44
N ASN A 189 -6.34 0.13 8.72
CA ASN A 189 -6.08 1.37 9.44
C ASN A 189 -4.62 1.49 9.90
N ALA A 190 -3.95 0.36 10.14
CA ALA A 190 -2.54 0.31 10.55
C ALA A 190 -1.78 -0.79 9.79
N LEU A 191 -0.45 -0.64 9.68
CA LEU A 191 0.42 -1.64 9.05
C LEU A 191 0.37 -3.00 9.77
N GLY A 192 0.21 -3.00 11.10
CA GLY A 192 0.06 -4.22 11.90
C GLY A 192 -1.25 -5.00 11.70
N ALA A 193 -2.16 -4.52 10.86
CA ALA A 193 -3.45 -5.18 10.62
C ALA A 193 -3.37 -6.34 9.60
N HIS A 194 -2.26 -6.46 8.85
CA HIS A 194 -2.12 -7.45 7.79
C HIS A 194 -0.65 -7.85 7.59
N GLU A 195 -0.36 -9.15 7.38
CA GLU A 195 1.04 -9.63 7.31
C GLU A 195 1.85 -8.93 6.21
N ARG A 196 1.33 -8.81 4.98
CA ARG A 196 2.03 -8.11 3.89
C ARG A 196 2.28 -6.63 4.17
N LEU A 197 1.49 -6.00 5.04
CA LEU A 197 1.73 -4.63 5.45
C LEU A 197 2.82 -4.55 6.53
N VAL A 198 2.95 -5.57 7.37
CA VAL A 198 4.10 -5.76 8.26
C VAL A 198 5.38 -5.98 7.45
N ASP A 199 5.33 -6.80 6.40
CA ASP A 199 6.47 -6.99 5.49
C ASP A 199 6.86 -5.69 4.76
N PHE A 200 5.85 -4.93 4.33
CA PHE A 200 6.06 -3.61 3.73
C PHE A 200 6.71 -2.63 4.71
N TYR A 201 6.27 -2.62 5.97
CA TYR A 201 6.93 -1.84 7.03
C TYR A 201 8.40 -2.22 7.16
N ASN A 202 8.69 -3.51 7.35
CA ASN A 202 10.07 -3.99 7.57
C ASN A 202 10.97 -3.63 6.38
N THR A 203 10.46 -3.77 5.16
CA THR A 203 11.19 -3.41 3.94
C THR A 203 11.44 -1.91 3.85
N ALA A 204 10.41 -1.10 4.08
CA ALA A 204 10.51 0.35 4.00
C ALA A 204 11.41 0.95 5.11
N GLU A 205 11.33 0.42 6.33
CA GLU A 205 12.19 0.83 7.46
C GLU A 205 13.66 0.59 7.12
N ASN A 206 14.00 -0.60 6.64
CA ASN A 206 15.35 -0.92 6.20
C ASN A 206 15.79 -0.03 5.03
N PHE A 207 14.92 0.14 4.01
CA PHE A 207 15.20 0.97 2.85
C PHE A 207 15.55 2.41 3.23
N VAL A 208 14.74 3.06 4.07
CA VAL A 208 14.96 4.46 4.47
C VAL A 208 16.28 4.58 5.24
N LYS A 209 16.55 3.66 6.16
CA LYS A 209 17.78 3.62 6.97
C LYS A 209 19.04 3.38 6.14
N VAL A 210 19.02 2.42 5.22
CA VAL A 210 20.14 2.14 4.31
C VAL A 210 20.36 3.32 3.37
N SER A 211 19.28 3.87 2.83
CA SER A 211 19.35 5.01 1.91
C SER A 211 19.92 6.26 2.57
N GLU A 212 19.57 6.53 3.84
CA GLU A 212 20.13 7.66 4.61
C GLU A 212 21.64 7.52 4.72
N LYS A 213 22.10 6.36 5.19
CA LYS A 213 23.53 6.06 5.34
C LYS A 213 24.26 6.19 4.01
N CYS A 214 23.72 5.62 2.93
CA CYS A 214 24.33 5.71 1.61
C CYS A 214 24.38 7.15 1.09
N ALA A 215 23.32 7.93 1.25
CA ALA A 215 23.29 9.33 0.83
C ALA A 215 24.38 10.15 1.54
N ILE A 216 24.56 9.98 2.86
CA ILE A 216 25.63 10.63 3.63
C ILE A 216 27.01 10.24 3.10
N LEU A 217 27.25 8.95 2.85
CA LEU A 217 28.53 8.47 2.31
C LEU A 217 28.81 9.03 0.91
N ILE A 218 27.79 9.16 0.06
CA ILE A 218 27.92 9.76 -1.27
C ILE A 218 28.30 11.25 -1.14
N VAL A 219 27.64 12.02 -0.27
CA VAL A 219 28.02 13.42 0.02
C VAL A 219 29.50 13.50 0.43
N GLN A 220 29.91 12.68 1.40
CA GLN A 220 31.28 12.68 1.90
C GLN A 220 32.30 12.38 0.79
N LYS A 221 32.00 11.43 -0.09
CA LYS A 221 32.86 11.11 -1.25
C LYS A 221 33.01 12.29 -2.21
N ILE A 222 31.91 12.96 -2.55
CA ILE A 222 31.93 14.13 -3.44
C ILE A 222 32.74 15.27 -2.80
N MET A 223 32.53 15.55 -1.52
CA MET A 223 33.25 16.62 -0.81
C MET A 223 34.74 16.34 -0.63
N THR A 224 35.13 15.08 -0.46
CA THR A 224 36.55 14.69 -0.28
C THR A 224 37.33 14.77 -1.59
N LYS A 225 36.70 14.46 -2.72
CA LYS A 225 37.29 14.50 -4.05
C LYS A 225 36.66 15.63 -4.86
N GLN A 226 37.02 16.88 -4.53
CA GLN A 226 36.62 18.02 -5.33
C GLN A 226 37.16 17.86 -6.75
N SER A 227 36.26 17.73 -7.72
CA SER A 227 36.60 17.70 -9.14
C SER A 227 35.49 18.43 -9.89
N ASP A 228 35.86 19.14 -10.95
CA ASP A 228 34.92 19.83 -11.84
C ASP A 228 34.22 18.78 -12.73
N ASN A 229 33.18 18.16 -12.16
CA ASN A 229 32.44 17.07 -12.81
C ASN A 229 30.92 17.32 -12.69
N PRO A 230 30.23 17.61 -13.81
CA PRO A 230 28.80 17.90 -13.80
C PRO A 230 27.91 16.82 -13.18
N ILE A 231 28.31 15.55 -13.27
CA ILE A 231 27.59 14.42 -12.65
C ILE A 231 27.74 14.48 -11.13
N ALA A 232 28.94 14.77 -10.63
CA ALA A 232 29.18 14.91 -9.20
C ALA A 232 28.42 16.10 -8.61
N ASP A 233 28.38 17.23 -9.32
CA ASP A 233 27.63 18.41 -8.90
C ASP A 233 26.11 18.16 -8.88
N ALA A 234 25.58 17.55 -9.94
CA ALA A 234 24.16 17.20 -10.00
C ALA A 234 23.79 16.18 -8.91
N MET A 235 24.63 15.16 -8.70
CA MET A 235 24.42 14.18 -7.63
C MET A 235 24.50 14.83 -6.25
N HIS A 236 25.41 15.78 -6.04
CA HIS A 236 25.53 16.51 -4.78
C HIS A 236 24.23 17.23 -4.43
N ILE A 237 23.60 17.91 -5.39
CA ILE A 237 22.29 18.56 -5.20
C ILE A 237 21.25 17.53 -4.75
N VAL A 238 21.23 16.34 -5.36
CA VAL A 238 20.31 15.25 -4.99
C VAL A 238 20.54 14.80 -3.56
N VAL A 239 21.76 14.36 -3.22
CA VAL A 239 22.01 13.77 -1.90
C VAL A 239 21.87 14.81 -0.79
N ASP A 240 22.22 16.08 -1.04
CA ASP A 240 22.05 17.19 -0.09
C ASP A 240 20.59 17.45 0.29
N LYS A 241 19.62 17.11 -0.57
CA LYS A 241 18.18 17.18 -0.24
C LYS A 241 17.63 15.86 0.29
N VAL A 242 18.17 14.74 -0.16
CA VAL A 242 17.67 13.41 0.21
C VAL A 242 18.07 13.01 1.62
N TYR A 243 19.33 13.17 2.05
CA TYR A 243 19.74 12.70 3.37
C TYR A 243 19.01 13.40 4.53
N PRO A 244 18.78 14.73 4.54
CA PRO A 244 18.07 15.39 5.63
C PRO A 244 16.61 14.95 5.71
N TYR A 245 15.98 14.76 4.54
CA TYR A 245 14.62 14.24 4.46
C TYR A 245 14.55 12.83 5.08
N LEU A 246 15.44 11.92 4.68
CA LEU A 246 15.49 10.56 5.21
C LEU A 246 15.71 10.54 6.73
N ALA A 247 16.67 11.33 7.24
CA ALA A 247 16.95 11.44 8.68
C ALA A 247 15.70 11.80 9.51
N GLN A 248 14.86 12.70 8.98
CA GLN A 248 13.59 13.05 9.63
C GLN A 248 12.61 11.88 9.66
N GLN A 249 12.52 11.11 8.56
CA GLN A 249 11.53 10.03 8.45
C GLN A 249 11.95 8.76 9.20
N VAL A 250 13.25 8.46 9.32
CA VAL A 250 13.74 7.28 10.08
C VAL A 250 13.21 7.28 11.51
N THR A 251 13.27 8.43 12.19
CA THR A 251 12.81 8.55 13.58
C THR A 251 11.31 8.31 13.69
N TYR A 252 10.53 8.93 12.80
CA TYR A 252 9.07 8.74 12.78
C TYR A 252 8.67 7.28 12.52
N ILE A 253 9.24 6.65 11.50
CA ILE A 253 8.95 5.24 11.15
C ILE A 253 9.28 4.31 12.31
N LYS A 254 10.40 4.57 13.00
CA LYS A 254 10.85 3.75 14.13
C LYS A 254 9.96 3.91 15.36
N TRP A 255 9.45 5.10 15.65
CA TRP A 255 8.66 5.33 16.86
C TRP A 255 7.21 4.88 16.74
N GLU A 256 6.63 5.02 15.55
CA GLU A 256 5.25 4.62 15.30
C GLU A 256 5.10 3.13 14.98
N GLU A 257 6.19 2.47 14.55
CA GLU A 257 6.24 1.04 14.24
C GLU A 257 5.05 0.56 13.38
N TYR A 258 4.39 -0.52 13.79
CA TYR A 258 3.26 -1.11 13.09
C TYR A 258 1.94 -0.31 13.24
N HIS A 259 1.93 0.76 14.04
CA HIS A 259 0.76 1.63 14.22
C HIS A 259 0.60 2.66 13.11
N ILE A 260 1.62 2.84 12.26
CA ILE A 260 1.55 3.74 11.11
C ILE A 260 0.40 3.30 10.19
N HIS A 261 -0.35 4.29 9.68
CA HIS A 261 -1.34 4.04 8.66
C HIS A 261 -0.66 3.72 7.30
N PRO A 262 -1.10 2.71 6.51
CA PRO A 262 -0.44 2.32 5.26
C PRO A 262 -0.22 3.49 4.28
N LYS A 263 -1.26 4.32 4.09
CA LYS A 263 -1.17 5.59 3.34
C LYS A 263 0.00 6.47 3.76
N LYS A 264 0.28 6.60 5.06
CA LYS A 264 1.30 7.50 5.59
C LYS A 264 2.71 6.99 5.29
N LEU A 265 2.95 5.68 5.39
CA LEU A 265 4.23 5.11 4.97
C LEU A 265 4.43 5.24 3.45
N LEU A 266 3.39 5.00 2.65
CA LEU A 266 3.42 5.25 1.20
C LEU A 266 3.70 6.74 0.88
N GLU A 267 3.08 7.67 1.60
CA GLU A 267 3.32 9.11 1.47
C GLU A 267 4.80 9.46 1.73
N ILE A 268 5.44 8.82 2.71
CA ILE A 268 6.88 8.99 2.98
C ILE A 268 7.73 8.54 1.78
N ILE A 269 7.41 7.39 1.18
CA ILE A 269 8.12 6.89 0.00
C ILE A 269 7.89 7.77 -1.23
N VAL A 270 6.64 8.17 -1.48
CA VAL A 270 6.29 9.08 -2.60
C VAL A 270 6.96 10.44 -2.42
N SER A 271 7.00 10.96 -1.19
CA SER A 271 7.63 12.26 -0.90
C SER A 271 9.16 12.19 -1.02
N LEU A 272 9.78 11.05 -0.71
CA LEU A 272 11.19 10.81 -1.03
C LEU A 272 11.43 10.90 -2.54
N ALA A 273 10.59 10.22 -3.34
CA ALA A 273 10.69 10.25 -4.79
C ALA A 273 10.54 11.67 -5.35
N ARG A 274 9.61 12.48 -4.81
CA ARG A 274 9.43 13.90 -5.16
C ARG A 274 10.68 14.72 -4.83
N THR A 275 11.23 14.55 -3.63
CA THR A 275 12.43 15.27 -3.19
C THR A 275 13.63 14.93 -4.08
N PHE A 276 13.86 13.63 -4.35
CA PHE A 276 14.93 13.17 -5.23
C PHE A 276 14.74 13.74 -6.63
N LYS A 277 13.57 13.50 -7.26
CA LYS A 277 13.31 13.92 -8.63
C LYS A 277 13.39 15.43 -8.79
N GLY A 278 12.82 16.18 -7.85
CA GLY A 278 12.91 17.64 -7.83
C GLY A 278 14.35 18.13 -7.75
N ALA A 279 15.21 17.47 -6.95
CA ALA A 279 16.62 17.82 -6.88
C ALA A 279 17.38 17.53 -8.19
N VAL A 280 17.02 16.45 -8.90
CA VAL A 280 17.54 16.19 -10.25
C VAL A 280 17.08 17.26 -11.24
N ASP A 281 15.79 17.61 -11.24
CA ASP A 281 15.19 18.54 -12.20
C ASP A 281 15.63 20.00 -12.01
N VAL A 282 16.19 20.35 -10.85
CA VAL A 282 16.83 21.65 -10.61
C VAL A 282 18.16 21.79 -11.37
N SER A 283 18.80 20.67 -11.73
CA SER A 283 19.99 20.67 -12.59
C SER A 283 19.60 21.04 -14.04
N SER A 284 20.57 21.49 -14.85
CA SER A 284 20.29 21.74 -16.28
C SER A 284 19.79 20.46 -16.99
N PRO A 285 19.00 20.57 -18.07
CA PRO A 285 18.53 19.40 -18.83
C PRO A 285 19.66 18.44 -19.23
N GLU A 286 20.82 19.00 -19.61
CA GLU A 286 22.02 18.24 -19.98
C GLU A 286 22.59 17.49 -18.77
N ASN A 287 22.69 18.15 -17.61
CA ASN A 287 23.20 17.53 -16.39
C ASN A 287 22.26 16.43 -15.88
N LYS A 288 20.95 16.64 -15.97
CA LYS A 288 19.93 15.63 -15.67
C LYS A 288 20.12 14.39 -16.54
N GLU A 289 20.23 14.57 -17.87
CA GLU A 289 20.42 13.47 -18.79
C GLU A 289 21.72 12.70 -18.51
N GLN A 290 22.82 13.43 -18.28
CA GLN A 290 24.10 12.84 -17.92
C GLN A 290 24.02 12.05 -16.61
N LEU A 291 23.35 12.57 -15.59
CA LEU A 291 23.19 11.91 -14.29
C LEU A 291 22.38 10.62 -14.41
N PHE A 292 21.27 10.63 -15.15
CA PHE A 292 20.46 9.43 -15.37
C PHE A 292 21.14 8.39 -16.24
N ASN A 293 21.87 8.81 -17.27
CA ASN A 293 22.70 7.90 -18.04
C ASN A 293 23.80 7.29 -17.17
N TYR A 294 24.42 8.08 -16.30
CA TYR A 294 25.38 7.60 -15.33
C TYR A 294 24.77 6.56 -14.37
N PHE A 295 23.55 6.77 -13.86
CA PHE A 295 22.86 5.75 -13.06
C PHE A 295 22.66 4.44 -13.83
N GLY A 296 22.36 4.53 -15.12
CA GLY A 296 22.22 3.38 -16.02
C GLY A 296 23.53 2.67 -16.39
N GLU A 297 24.70 3.28 -16.17
CA GLU A 297 25.98 2.58 -16.34
C GLU A 297 26.23 1.57 -15.18
N TRP A 298 25.60 1.83 -14.03
CA TRP A 298 25.79 1.08 -12.78
C TRP A 298 24.63 0.17 -12.43
N THR A 299 23.41 0.53 -12.85
CA THR A 299 22.21 -0.30 -12.74
C THR A 299 21.81 -0.71 -14.14
N ASP A 300 21.35 -1.95 -14.36
CA ASP A 300 21.01 -2.45 -15.71
C ASP A 300 19.74 -1.80 -16.32
N LEU A 301 19.55 -0.50 -16.07
CA LEU A 301 18.46 0.38 -16.47
C LEU A 301 18.98 1.46 -17.41
N LYS A 302 18.11 2.01 -18.25
CA LYS A 302 18.42 3.18 -19.09
C LYS A 302 18.06 4.48 -18.37
N GLY A 303 18.62 5.61 -18.78
CA GLY A 303 18.27 6.91 -18.20
C GLY A 303 16.77 7.24 -18.30
N GLY A 304 16.12 6.84 -19.39
CA GLY A 304 14.66 6.97 -19.54
C GLY A 304 13.84 6.11 -18.57
N ASP A 305 14.38 4.99 -18.10
CA ASP A 305 13.70 4.12 -17.12
C ASP A 305 13.61 4.81 -15.76
N TYR A 306 14.65 5.57 -15.37
CA TYR A 306 14.62 6.39 -14.15
C TYR A 306 13.55 7.48 -14.19
N GLU A 307 13.44 8.22 -15.30
CA GLU A 307 12.39 9.23 -15.46
C GLU A 307 11.00 8.60 -15.30
N LYS A 308 10.80 7.42 -15.89
CA LYS A 308 9.55 6.67 -15.77
C LYS A 308 9.29 6.22 -14.33
N ILE A 309 10.29 5.63 -13.66
CA ILE A 309 10.18 5.18 -12.26
C ILE A 309 9.73 6.32 -11.34
N PHE A 310 10.36 7.49 -11.45
CA PHE A 310 9.96 8.65 -10.66
C PHE A 310 8.56 9.14 -11.04
N THR A 311 8.21 9.17 -12.32
CA THR A 311 6.89 9.60 -12.78
C THR A 311 5.79 8.68 -12.26
N ASP A 312 5.99 7.37 -12.33
CA ASP A 312 5.01 6.36 -11.91
C ASP A 312 4.73 6.45 -10.40
N ILE A 313 5.78 6.52 -9.56
CA ILE A 313 5.59 6.59 -8.10
C ILE A 313 5.02 7.96 -7.65
N ILE A 314 5.44 9.07 -8.27
CA ILE A 314 4.99 10.42 -7.89
C ILE A 314 3.50 10.63 -8.16
N ASN A 315 2.99 10.00 -9.24
CA ASN A 315 1.61 10.11 -9.69
C ASN A 315 0.72 8.96 -9.21
N MET A 316 1.24 8.07 -8.35
CA MET A 316 0.50 6.93 -7.82
C MET A 316 -0.75 7.39 -7.04
N PRO A 317 -1.98 7.04 -7.48
CA PRO A 317 -3.18 7.29 -6.71
C PRO A 317 -3.26 6.30 -5.54
N TYR A 318 -3.54 6.78 -4.33
CA TYR A 318 -3.76 5.89 -3.20
C TYR A 318 -5.10 5.15 -3.34
N ASN A 319 -5.04 3.82 -3.45
CA ASN A 319 -6.20 2.95 -3.54
C ASN A 319 -6.39 2.21 -2.20
N HIS A 320 -7.29 2.73 -1.37
CA HIS A 320 -7.55 2.10 -0.07
C HIS A 320 -8.34 0.79 -0.17
N LEU A 321 -9.08 0.59 -1.27
CA LEU A 321 -9.87 -0.63 -1.48
C LEU A 321 -8.98 -1.85 -1.77
N ASP A 322 -7.82 -1.63 -2.39
CA ASP A 322 -6.81 -2.64 -2.71
C ASP A 322 -5.42 -2.05 -2.54
N ILE A 323 -4.88 -2.14 -1.32
CA ILE A 323 -3.62 -1.48 -0.95
C ILE A 323 -2.43 -2.12 -1.70
N ASN A 324 -2.53 -3.39 -2.11
CA ASN A 324 -1.43 -4.12 -2.76
C ASN A 324 -0.94 -3.43 -4.04
N GLN A 325 -1.86 -2.85 -4.83
CA GLN A 325 -1.53 -2.11 -6.05
C GLN A 325 -0.56 -0.94 -5.78
N ASN A 326 -0.69 -0.30 -4.62
CA ASN A 326 0.24 0.76 -4.22
C ASN A 326 1.59 0.22 -3.77
N LEU A 327 1.60 -0.95 -3.11
CA LEU A 327 2.83 -1.54 -2.60
C LEU A 327 3.75 -1.98 -3.74
N GLU A 328 3.21 -2.55 -4.82
CA GLU A 328 4.01 -3.00 -5.97
C GLU A 328 4.86 -1.88 -6.58
N LEU A 329 4.26 -0.70 -6.80
CA LEU A 329 4.98 0.49 -7.27
C LEU A 329 6.01 0.99 -6.27
N ALA A 330 5.66 1.00 -4.98
CA ALA A 330 6.58 1.42 -3.92
C ALA A 330 7.78 0.48 -3.80
N TYR A 331 7.58 -0.84 -3.82
CA TYR A 331 8.67 -1.83 -3.79
C TYR A 331 9.62 -1.68 -4.97
N TYR A 332 9.08 -1.51 -6.18
CA TYR A 332 9.92 -1.33 -7.37
C TYR A 332 10.81 -0.08 -7.27
N PHE A 333 10.24 1.03 -6.81
CA PHE A 333 10.99 2.26 -6.54
C PHE A 333 12.06 2.05 -5.46
N MET A 334 11.69 1.53 -4.28
CA MET A 334 12.61 1.33 -3.15
C MET A 334 13.81 0.45 -3.55
N ASN A 335 13.54 -0.72 -4.15
CA ASN A 335 14.58 -1.64 -4.57
C ASN A 335 15.55 -1.02 -5.58
N THR A 336 15.03 -0.23 -6.53
CA THR A 336 15.86 0.43 -7.55
C THR A 336 16.77 1.50 -6.93
N ILE A 337 16.21 2.36 -6.07
CA ILE A 337 16.95 3.45 -5.44
C ILE A 337 17.96 2.92 -4.43
N GLU A 338 17.61 1.90 -3.63
CA GLU A 338 18.53 1.27 -2.69
C GLU A 338 19.73 0.66 -3.42
N ARG A 339 19.47 -0.08 -4.50
CA ARG A 339 20.52 -0.68 -5.33
C ARG A 339 21.43 0.40 -5.91
N LEU A 340 20.87 1.47 -6.46
CA LEU A 340 21.63 2.60 -7.00
C LEU A 340 22.53 3.21 -5.92
N PHE A 341 21.96 3.60 -4.78
CA PHE A 341 22.69 4.21 -3.67
C PHE A 341 23.79 3.29 -3.16
N THR A 342 23.52 2.00 -3.01
CA THR A 342 24.51 1.01 -2.58
C THR A 342 25.68 0.95 -3.55
N ILE A 343 25.44 0.85 -4.86
CA ILE A 343 26.52 0.81 -5.87
C ILE A 343 27.32 2.13 -5.88
N LEU A 344 26.65 3.28 -5.78
CA LEU A 344 27.33 4.58 -5.74
C LEU A 344 28.22 4.76 -4.49
N THR A 345 27.94 4.06 -3.39
CA THR A 345 28.88 4.03 -2.25
C THR A 345 30.14 3.20 -2.53
N GLN A 346 30.11 2.30 -3.50
CA GLN A 346 31.23 1.41 -3.84
C GLN A 346 32.16 1.98 -4.90
N VAL A 347 31.71 2.93 -5.73
CA VAL A 347 32.57 3.55 -6.74
C VAL A 347 33.67 4.40 -6.10
N ASP A 348 34.86 4.42 -6.74
CA ASP A 348 36.00 5.19 -6.24
C ASP A 348 35.76 6.70 -6.23
N TYR A 349 35.01 7.19 -7.23
CA TYR A 349 34.64 8.59 -7.39
C TYR A 349 33.31 8.70 -8.15
N ILE A 350 32.43 9.60 -7.69
CA ILE A 350 31.14 9.87 -8.33
C ILE A 350 31.38 10.63 -9.64
N GLY A 351 30.80 10.16 -10.75
CA GLY A 351 31.03 10.73 -12.07
C GLY A 351 32.18 10.09 -12.86
N LYS A 352 32.91 9.12 -12.28
CA LYS A 352 33.77 8.23 -13.07
C LYS A 352 32.88 7.26 -13.86
N ARG A 353 32.90 7.34 -15.19
CA ARG A 353 32.20 6.38 -16.06
C ARG A 353 32.82 5.00 -15.96
N ARG A 354 32.00 3.96 -16.18
CA ARG A 354 32.45 2.57 -16.11
C ARG A 354 33.47 2.32 -17.24
N ASP A 355 34.66 1.85 -16.90
CA ASP A 355 35.71 1.51 -17.87
C ASP A 355 35.23 0.33 -18.75
N MET A 356 34.58 0.63 -19.88
CA MET A 356 34.35 -0.35 -20.93
C MET A 356 35.68 -0.53 -21.65
N GLY A 357 36.42 -1.58 -21.30
CA GLY A 357 37.70 -1.91 -21.93
C GLY A 357 37.58 -1.79 -23.46
N ILE A 358 38.25 -0.79 -24.02
CA ILE A 358 38.25 -0.54 -25.46
C ILE A 358 39.03 -1.69 -26.09
N PHE A 359 38.34 -2.68 -26.65
CA PHE A 359 38.94 -3.60 -27.60
C PHE A 359 38.99 -2.90 -28.96
N VAL A 360 40.11 -2.23 -29.24
CA VAL A 360 40.46 -1.81 -30.59
C VAL A 360 40.77 -3.08 -31.38
N ASN A 361 39.83 -3.54 -32.21
CA ASN A 361 40.18 -4.43 -33.30
C ASN A 361 40.96 -3.61 -34.32
N GLU A 362 42.29 -3.68 -34.25
CA GLU A 362 43.15 -3.26 -35.35
C GLU A 362 42.80 -4.14 -36.57
N ASN A 363 42.00 -3.58 -37.49
CA ASN A 363 41.92 -4.13 -38.83
C ASN A 363 43.30 -3.97 -39.46
N ILE A 364 44.08 -5.04 -39.45
CA ILE A 364 45.32 -5.15 -40.21
C ILE A 364 44.94 -4.96 -41.68
N VAL A 365 45.23 -3.78 -42.23
CA VAL A 365 45.17 -3.53 -43.67
C VAL A 365 46.25 -4.41 -44.28
N SER A 366 45.85 -5.53 -44.87
CA SER A 366 46.75 -6.36 -45.68
C SER A 366 47.23 -5.53 -46.87
N GLU A 367 48.51 -5.15 -46.87
CA GLU A 367 49.19 -4.62 -48.04
C GLU A 367 49.05 -5.62 -49.20
N LYS A 368 48.48 -5.16 -50.31
CA LYS A 368 48.48 -5.93 -51.56
C LYS A 368 49.90 -5.93 -52.13
N PRO A 369 50.49 -7.09 -52.46
CA PRO A 369 51.78 -7.15 -53.12
C PRO A 369 51.63 -6.69 -54.57
N GLY A 370 52.61 -5.90 -55.02
CA GLY A 370 52.66 -5.32 -56.35
C GLY A 370 52.73 -6.36 -57.47
N LYS A 371 52.24 -5.95 -58.64
CA LYS A 371 52.60 -6.55 -59.94
C LYS A 371 53.22 -5.48 -60.83
N SER A 372 54.39 -5.83 -61.33
CA SER A 372 55.30 -5.10 -62.21
C SER A 372 54.85 -5.02 -63.67
N SER A 373 55.24 -3.91 -64.32
CA SER A 373 55.61 -3.71 -65.76
C SER A 373 54.69 -4.30 -66.85
N GLY A 374 53.95 -3.54 -67.65
CA GLY A 374 54.36 -2.59 -68.72
C GLY A 374 53.89 -3.13 -70.10
N PRO A 375 53.85 -2.39 -71.24
CA PRO A 375 54.16 -0.96 -71.46
C PRO A 375 53.06 -0.14 -72.20
N SER A 376 53.15 1.18 -72.01
CA SER A 376 52.96 2.30 -72.96
C SER A 376 52.27 2.05 -74.32
N PHE A 377 51.20 2.81 -74.61
CA PHE A 377 51.01 3.52 -75.88
C PHE A 377 50.24 4.83 -75.68
N LEU A 378 50.66 5.84 -76.45
CA LEU A 378 50.28 7.27 -76.47
C LEU A 378 49.02 7.56 -77.31
N ALA A 379 48.50 8.79 -77.10
CA ALA A 379 47.63 9.60 -77.97
C ALA A 379 46.14 9.19 -78.02
N GLU A 380 45.15 10.08 -77.90
CA GLU A 380 45.06 11.53 -78.20
C GLU A 380 44.10 12.22 -77.22
#